data_AF-A8MRD8-F1
#
_entry.id   AF-A8MRD8-F1
#
_cell.length_a   1.000
_cell.length_b   1.000
_cell.length_c   1.000
_cell.angle_alpha   90.00
_cell.angle_beta   90.00
_cell.angle_gamma   90.00
#
_symmetry.space_group_name_H-M   'P 1'
#
loop_
_entity.id
_entity.type
_entity.pdbx_description
1 polymer ?
#
loop_
_entity_poly.entity_id
_entity_poly.type
_entity_poly.pdbx_seq_one_letter_code
_entity_poly.pdbx_strand_id
1 'polypeptide(L)'
;MAMATRTLGFVLPTSLSSQPSFDRRGGGFRVSVIRCSTSPLTFPTSGVVEKPWTSYNARLVLEDGSIWPAKSFGAPGTRIAELVFNTSLTGYQEILTDPSYAGQFVLMTNPQIGNTGVNPDDELLQMSRSWDIVGIDLISDVSCKSPYEWVDKTNAEWDFNTNSRDGKSYKVIAYDFGIKQNILRRLSSYGCQITVVPSTFPAAEALKMNPDGILFSNGPGDPSAVPYAVETVKELLGKVPVYGICMGHQLLGQALGGKTFKMKFGHHGGNHPVRNNRTGQVEISAQNHNYAVDPASLPGGVEVTHVNLNDGSCAGLSFPEMNVMSLQYHPEASPGPHDSDNAFREFIELMKRSKQSS
;
A
#
# COMPACT_ATOMS: atom_id res chain seq x y z
N MET A 1 9.76 -1.66 29.35
CA MET A 1 10.57 -2.70 30.03
C MET A 1 10.86 -3.76 28.98
N ALA A 2 12.12 -3.81 28.52
CA ALA A 2 12.56 -4.64 27.40
C ALA A 2 12.59 -6.12 27.80
N MET A 3 12.13 -7.01 26.91
CA MET A 3 12.32 -8.45 27.05
C MET A 3 12.94 -9.03 25.77
N ALA A 4 13.88 -9.94 26.01
CA ALA A 4 14.84 -10.49 25.08
C ALA A 4 14.21 -11.44 24.07
N THR A 5 14.37 -11.14 22.79
CA THR A 5 14.32 -12.14 21.72
C THR A 5 15.65 -12.88 21.72
N ARG A 6 15.65 -14.16 22.10
CA ARG A 6 16.77 -15.05 21.77
C ARG A 6 16.84 -15.15 20.25
N THR A 7 17.92 -14.65 19.66
CA THR A 7 18.26 -14.85 18.26
C THR A 7 18.46 -16.36 18.04
N LEU A 8 17.54 -17.01 17.31
CA LEU A 8 17.78 -18.33 16.77
C LEU A 8 18.79 -18.18 15.62
N GLY A 9 20.05 -18.52 15.89
CA GLY A 9 21.08 -18.56 14.87
C GLY A 9 20.74 -19.60 13.80
N PHE A 10 20.38 -19.15 12.61
CA PHE A 10 20.40 -20.00 11.43
C PHE A 10 21.86 -20.20 11.00
N VAL A 11 22.38 -21.41 11.24
CA VAL A 11 23.64 -21.84 10.62
C VAL A 11 23.31 -22.28 9.19
N LEU A 12 23.61 -21.43 8.21
CA LEU A 12 23.63 -21.84 6.82
C LEU A 12 24.79 -22.84 6.61
N PRO A 13 24.57 -24.01 5.99
CA PRO A 13 25.65 -24.90 5.63
C PRO A 13 26.55 -24.23 4.58
N THR A 14 27.78 -23.92 4.98
CA THR A 14 28.84 -23.49 4.07
C THR A 14 29.28 -24.67 3.21
N SER A 15 28.71 -24.83 2.01
CA SER A 15 29.39 -25.39 0.82
C SER A 15 28.43 -25.52 -0.36
N LEU A 16 28.39 -24.49 -1.21
CA LEU A 16 27.99 -24.62 -2.60
C LEU A 16 28.96 -23.79 -3.42
N SER A 17 30.12 -24.37 -3.74
CA SER A 17 30.95 -23.90 -4.84
C SER A 17 30.48 -24.60 -6.11
N SER A 18 29.96 -23.84 -7.07
CA SER A 18 29.72 -24.33 -8.42
C SER A 18 30.64 -23.57 -9.38
N GLN A 19 31.67 -24.22 -9.89
CA GLN A 19 32.34 -23.76 -11.11
C GLN A 19 31.56 -24.30 -12.32
N PRO A 20 31.33 -23.49 -13.37
CA PRO A 20 30.72 -23.99 -14.60
C PRO A 20 31.80 -24.60 -15.50
N SER A 21 31.67 -25.89 -15.84
CA SER A 21 32.33 -26.47 -17.01
C SER A 21 31.34 -26.49 -18.18
N PHE A 22 31.75 -25.85 -19.27
CA PHE A 22 31.03 -25.90 -20.55
C PHE A 22 31.49 -27.14 -21.32
N ASP A 23 30.54 -27.96 -21.78
CA ASP A 23 30.80 -28.87 -22.89
C ASP A 23 29.73 -28.75 -23.96
N ARG A 24 30.18 -28.48 -25.20
CA ARG A 24 29.36 -28.33 -26.41
C ARG A 24 29.33 -29.68 -27.10
N ARG A 25 28.16 -30.35 -27.15
CA ARG A 25 27.71 -31.18 -28.29
C ARG A 25 26.32 -31.78 -28.07
N GLY A 26 25.49 -31.73 -29.12
CA GLY A 26 24.40 -32.68 -29.37
C GLY A 26 22.99 -32.23 -29.00
N GLY A 27 22.13 -32.05 -30.01
CA GLY A 27 20.73 -31.66 -29.86
C GLY A 27 19.85 -32.74 -29.18
N GLY A 28 18.97 -32.27 -28.30
CA GLY A 28 17.91 -33.04 -27.67
C GLY A 28 17.28 -32.23 -26.53
N PHE A 29 15.98 -31.97 -26.60
CA PHE A 29 15.24 -31.34 -25.50
C PHE A 29 15.33 -32.22 -24.25
N ARG A 30 16.00 -31.74 -23.19
CA ARG A 30 15.97 -32.36 -21.86
C ARG A 30 14.90 -31.69 -21.02
N VAL A 31 13.84 -32.44 -20.70
CA VAL A 31 12.95 -32.10 -19.58
C VAL A 31 13.71 -32.40 -18.28
N SER A 32 14.09 -31.36 -17.56
CA SER A 32 14.70 -31.48 -16.23
C SER A 32 13.59 -31.71 -15.20
N VAL A 33 13.31 -32.96 -14.85
CA VAL A 33 12.53 -33.25 -13.65
C VAL A 33 13.46 -33.00 -12.45
N ILE A 34 13.21 -31.91 -11.72
CA ILE A 34 13.84 -31.67 -10.43
C ILE A 34 13.29 -32.72 -9.46
N ARG A 35 14.02 -33.83 -9.28
CA ARG A 35 13.78 -34.75 -8.16
C ARG A 35 14.41 -34.15 -6.91
N CYS A 36 13.58 -33.65 -6.02
CA CYS A 36 13.99 -33.31 -4.67
C CYS A 36 14.28 -34.63 -3.94
N SER A 37 15.55 -35.02 -3.84
CA SER A 37 15.96 -36.15 -3.00
C SER A 37 15.99 -35.65 -1.55
N THR A 38 14.87 -35.80 -0.84
CA THR A 38 14.88 -35.74 0.61
C THR A 38 15.56 -37.01 1.11
N SER A 39 16.76 -36.90 1.69
CA SER A 39 17.26 -37.93 2.60
C SER A 39 16.17 -38.22 3.64
N PRO A 40 15.92 -39.48 4.01
CA PRO A 40 14.88 -39.79 4.98
C PRO A 40 15.28 -39.18 6.32
N LEU A 41 14.67 -38.06 6.68
CA LEU A 41 14.69 -37.56 8.03
C LEU A 41 13.94 -38.59 8.88
N THR A 42 14.65 -39.23 9.79
CA THR A 42 14.05 -40.00 10.87
C THR A 42 13.25 -39.04 11.74
N PHE A 43 11.95 -38.94 11.48
CA PHE A 43 11.04 -38.21 12.35
C PHE A 43 10.89 -38.98 13.67
N PRO A 44 11.16 -38.37 14.84
CA PRO A 44 10.74 -38.98 16.09
C PRO A 44 9.21 -39.11 16.06
N THR A 45 8.71 -40.29 16.43
CA THR A 45 7.30 -40.71 16.40
C THR A 45 6.40 -39.99 17.43
N SER A 46 6.73 -38.75 17.77
CA SER A 46 5.95 -37.87 18.64
C SER A 46 6.11 -36.41 18.19
N GLY A 47 5.89 -36.15 16.90
CA GLY A 47 6.06 -34.82 16.29
C GLY A 47 4.90 -33.87 16.57
N VAL A 48 4.65 -33.53 17.83
CA VAL A 48 3.98 -32.26 18.14
C VAL A 48 5.08 -31.21 18.15
N VAL A 49 5.15 -30.40 17.09
CA VAL A 49 5.94 -29.16 17.15
C VAL A 49 5.37 -28.37 18.33
N GLU A 50 6.16 -28.18 19.38
CA GLU A 50 5.74 -27.34 20.51
C GLU A 50 5.36 -25.97 19.95
N LYS A 51 4.13 -25.52 20.26
CA LYS A 51 3.67 -24.19 19.84
C LYS A 51 4.61 -23.16 20.49
N PRO A 52 5.34 -22.35 19.71
CA PRO A 52 6.29 -21.39 20.28
C PRO A 52 5.63 -20.19 20.97
N TRP A 53 4.29 -20.17 21.10
CA TRP A 53 3.52 -19.10 21.72
C TRP A 53 2.55 -19.62 22.77
N THR A 54 2.37 -18.85 23.84
CA THR A 54 1.36 -19.10 24.87
C THR A 54 -0.01 -18.67 24.34
N SER A 55 -1.03 -19.52 24.47
CA SER A 55 -2.40 -19.18 24.09
C SER A 55 -3.22 -18.74 25.29
N TYR A 56 -3.93 -17.62 25.17
CA TYR A 56 -4.82 -17.09 26.22
C TYR A 56 -6.29 -17.13 25.77
N ASN A 57 -7.22 -17.24 26.71
CA ASN A 57 -8.63 -17.01 26.39
C ASN A 57 -8.84 -15.53 26.06
N ALA A 58 -9.52 -15.26 24.94
CA ALA A 58 -9.88 -13.92 24.50
C ALA A 58 -11.35 -13.91 24.07
N ARG A 59 -11.90 -12.71 23.87
CA ARG A 59 -13.25 -12.52 23.33
C ARG A 59 -13.22 -11.33 22.37
N LEU A 60 -13.92 -11.45 21.25
CA LEU A 60 -14.29 -10.32 20.42
C LEU A 60 -15.72 -9.93 20.81
N VAL A 61 -15.92 -8.65 21.14
CA VAL A 61 -17.22 -8.09 21.51
C VAL A 61 -17.56 -7.00 20.51
N LEU A 62 -18.74 -7.07 19.92
CA LEU A 62 -19.22 -6.11 18.93
C LEU A 62 -20.24 -5.15 19.56
N GLU A 63 -20.45 -4.01 18.90
CA GLU A 63 -21.38 -2.97 19.37
C GLU A 63 -22.83 -3.44 19.50
N ASP A 64 -23.23 -4.46 18.72
CA ASP A 64 -24.56 -5.07 18.77
C ASP A 64 -24.75 -6.03 19.97
N GLY A 65 -23.72 -6.21 20.79
CA GLY A 65 -23.71 -7.11 21.93
C GLY A 65 -23.28 -8.54 21.61
N SER A 66 -22.95 -8.86 20.35
CA SER A 66 -22.42 -10.17 19.96
C SER A 66 -21.07 -10.43 20.63
N ILE A 67 -20.90 -11.63 21.19
CA ILE A 67 -19.67 -12.06 21.87
C ILE A 67 -19.16 -13.35 21.24
N TRP A 68 -17.93 -13.29 20.73
CA TRP A 68 -17.27 -14.40 20.07
C TRP A 68 -16.07 -14.87 20.93
N PRO A 69 -16.12 -16.08 21.50
CA PRO A 69 -15.00 -16.62 22.25
C PRO A 69 -13.83 -16.95 21.29
N ALA A 70 -12.61 -16.61 21.71
CA ALA A 70 -11.42 -16.77 20.89
C ALA A 70 -10.21 -17.25 21.72
N LYS A 71 -9.15 -17.64 21.02
CA LYS A 71 -7.82 -17.88 21.60
C LYS A 71 -6.88 -16.82 21.06
N SER A 72 -6.27 -16.04 21.95
CA SER A 72 -5.20 -15.11 21.57
C SER A 72 -3.87 -15.85 21.47
N PHE A 73 -3.10 -15.51 20.43
CA PHE A 73 -1.70 -15.88 20.25
C PHE A 73 -0.78 -14.64 20.21
N GLY A 74 -1.34 -13.44 20.38
CA GLY A 74 -0.63 -12.17 20.33
C GLY A 74 -0.39 -11.56 21.72
N ALA A 75 -0.14 -10.25 21.75
CA ALA A 75 0.08 -9.52 23.00
C ALA A 75 -1.17 -9.54 23.90
N PRO A 76 -1.01 -9.63 25.24
CA PRO A 76 -2.12 -9.53 26.17
C PRO A 76 -2.61 -8.08 26.25
N GLY A 77 -3.93 -7.89 26.35
CA GLY A 77 -4.53 -6.57 26.53
C GLY A 77 -5.97 -6.50 26.07
N THR A 78 -6.60 -5.35 26.30
CA THR A 78 -7.88 -4.98 25.70
C THR A 78 -7.64 -3.78 24.80
N ARG A 79 -8.27 -3.78 23.63
CA ARG A 79 -8.24 -2.70 22.65
C ARG A 79 -9.66 -2.49 22.15
N ILE A 80 -9.96 -1.25 21.77
CA ILE A 80 -11.21 -0.84 21.14
C ILE A 80 -10.81 -0.30 19.77
N ALA A 81 -11.49 -0.75 18.72
CA ALA A 81 -11.15 -0.45 17.35
C ALA A 81 -12.37 -0.68 16.45
N GLU A 82 -12.37 -0.08 15.26
CA GLU A 82 -13.32 -0.41 14.20
C GLU A 82 -12.99 -1.81 13.64
N LEU A 83 -13.99 -2.71 13.57
CA LEU A 83 -13.79 -4.03 12.98
C LEU A 83 -14.03 -3.97 11.48
N VAL A 84 -13.01 -4.32 10.70
CA VAL A 84 -13.08 -4.51 9.24
C VAL A 84 -12.74 -5.94 8.88
N PHE A 85 -13.09 -6.39 7.68
CA PHE A 85 -12.65 -7.67 7.14
C PHE A 85 -11.86 -7.47 5.87
N ASN A 86 -10.83 -8.27 5.61
CA ASN A 86 -10.06 -8.24 4.36
C ASN A 86 -10.12 -9.60 3.65
N THR A 87 -10.44 -9.59 2.35
CA THR A 87 -10.65 -10.79 1.53
C THR A 87 -9.38 -11.39 0.93
N SER A 88 -8.22 -10.77 1.14
CA SER A 88 -6.95 -11.21 0.58
C SER A 88 -6.55 -12.59 1.11
N LEU A 89 -6.17 -13.48 0.19
CA LEU A 89 -5.75 -14.84 0.54
C LEU A 89 -4.26 -14.92 0.91
N THR A 90 -3.47 -13.94 0.52
CA THR A 90 -2.03 -13.86 0.79
C THR A 90 -1.66 -12.43 1.23
N GLY A 91 -0.42 -12.25 1.69
CA GLY A 91 0.10 -10.93 2.03
C GLY A 91 -0.37 -10.38 3.38
N TYR A 92 -0.59 -11.26 4.35
CA TYR A 92 -1.04 -10.85 5.68
C TYR A 92 -0.02 -9.95 6.39
N GLN A 93 1.28 -10.11 6.13
CA GLN A 93 2.31 -9.27 6.74
C GLN A 93 2.16 -7.83 6.23
N GLU A 94 2.04 -7.65 4.92
CA GLU A 94 1.88 -6.37 4.25
C GLU A 94 0.59 -5.67 4.69
N ILE A 95 -0.53 -6.41 4.83
CA ILE A 95 -1.79 -5.89 5.38
C ILE A 95 -1.61 -5.41 6.83
N LEU A 96 -0.97 -6.21 7.69
CA LEU A 96 -0.79 -5.86 9.10
C LEU A 96 0.13 -4.64 9.31
N THR A 97 0.94 -4.31 8.30
CA THR A 97 1.88 -3.19 8.34
C THR A 97 1.42 -1.98 7.51
N ASP A 98 0.28 -2.08 6.83
CA ASP A 98 -0.30 -0.98 6.08
C ASP A 98 -0.86 0.07 7.07
N PRO A 99 -0.33 1.31 7.08
CA PRO A 99 -0.77 2.36 7.99
C PRO A 99 -2.26 2.67 7.91
N SER A 100 -2.93 2.35 6.81
CA SER A 100 -4.35 2.64 6.60
C SER A 100 -5.27 1.82 7.53
N TYR A 101 -4.77 0.74 8.16
CA TYR A 101 -5.48 -0.02 9.20
C TYR A 101 -5.29 0.52 10.62
N ALA A 102 -4.59 1.64 10.80
CA ALA A 102 -4.42 2.23 12.13
C ALA A 102 -5.79 2.48 12.80
N GLY A 103 -5.99 1.94 14.01
CA GLY A 103 -7.26 2.02 14.74
C GLY A 103 -8.32 0.99 14.35
N GLN A 104 -7.93 -0.04 13.59
CA GLN A 104 -8.84 -1.08 13.13
C GLN A 104 -8.41 -2.48 13.60
N PHE A 105 -9.40 -3.35 13.80
CA PHE A 105 -9.20 -4.79 13.84
C PHE A 105 -9.43 -5.37 12.46
N VAL A 106 -8.44 -6.09 11.94
CA VAL A 106 -8.51 -6.72 10.62
C VAL A 106 -8.90 -8.20 10.77
N LEU A 107 -10.13 -8.52 10.37
CA LEU A 107 -10.60 -9.90 10.23
C LEU A 107 -10.19 -10.43 8.84
N MET A 108 -9.15 -11.24 8.79
CA MET A 108 -8.77 -11.93 7.55
C MET A 108 -9.79 -13.02 7.23
N THR A 109 -10.35 -13.04 6.02
CA THR A 109 -11.29 -14.10 5.64
C THR A 109 -10.60 -15.42 5.27
N ASN A 110 -9.30 -15.39 4.96
CA ASN A 110 -8.54 -16.62 4.74
C ASN A 110 -8.39 -17.39 6.07
N PRO A 111 -8.85 -18.66 6.15
CA PRO A 111 -8.79 -19.45 7.37
C PRO A 111 -7.37 -19.77 7.86
N GLN A 112 -6.36 -19.71 6.98
CA GLN A 112 -4.97 -20.02 7.34
C GLN A 112 -4.07 -18.79 7.17
N ILE A 113 -3.78 -18.13 8.29
CA ILE A 113 -2.88 -16.97 8.37
C ILE A 113 -1.58 -17.40 9.04
N GLY A 114 -0.44 -16.95 8.50
CA GLY A 114 0.90 -17.27 9.05
C GLY A 114 1.67 -18.38 8.32
N ASN A 115 1.11 -18.94 7.23
CA ASN A 115 1.71 -20.07 6.51
C ASN A 115 3.15 -19.82 6.02
N THR A 116 3.53 -18.56 5.78
CA THR A 116 4.86 -18.18 5.28
C THR A 116 5.73 -17.49 6.34
N GLY A 117 5.33 -17.50 7.62
CA GLY A 117 6.03 -16.78 8.68
C GLY A 117 6.02 -15.26 8.50
N VAL A 118 7.04 -14.57 9.00
CA VAL A 118 7.26 -13.14 8.76
C VAL A 118 8.72 -12.93 8.38
N ASN A 119 8.97 -12.03 7.44
CA ASN A 119 10.33 -11.54 7.18
C ASN A 119 10.61 -10.34 8.09
N PRO A 120 11.82 -10.20 8.66
CA PRO A 120 12.17 -9.04 9.45
C PRO A 120 12.21 -7.81 8.55
N ASP A 121 11.31 -6.87 8.81
CA ASP A 121 11.36 -5.50 8.32
C ASP A 121 11.21 -4.62 9.56
N ASP A 122 12.35 -4.21 10.12
CA ASP A 122 12.43 -3.61 11.44
C ASP A 122 11.61 -2.31 11.55
N GLU A 123 11.49 -1.58 10.44
CA GLU A 123 10.71 -0.35 10.35
C GLU A 123 9.21 -0.62 10.43
N LEU A 124 8.71 -1.60 9.65
CA LEU A 124 7.30 -2.01 9.67
C LEU A 124 6.90 -2.63 11.03
N LEU A 125 7.82 -3.38 11.64
CA LEU A 125 7.64 -3.92 12.99
C LEU A 125 7.60 -2.82 14.05
N GLN A 126 8.34 -1.74 13.87
CA GLN A 126 8.31 -0.60 14.78
C GLN A 126 7.01 0.20 14.63
N MET A 127 6.56 0.46 13.40
CA MET A 127 5.32 1.19 13.11
C MET A 127 4.08 0.46 13.63
N SER A 128 3.96 -0.85 13.37
CA SER A 128 2.80 -1.65 13.84
C SER A 128 2.62 -1.65 15.37
N ARG A 129 3.68 -1.38 16.13
CA ARG A 129 3.66 -1.38 17.61
C ARG A 129 3.18 -0.06 18.21
N SER A 130 3.11 1.03 17.46
CA SER A 130 2.85 2.38 17.99
C SER A 130 1.43 2.89 17.78
N TRP A 131 0.50 2.09 17.25
CA TRP A 131 -0.86 2.52 16.92
C TRP A 131 -1.84 2.49 18.13
N ASP A 132 -2.59 3.57 18.37
CA ASP A 132 -3.69 3.65 19.35
C ASP A 132 -4.79 4.65 18.90
N ILE A 133 -6.08 4.27 18.78
CA ILE A 133 -7.09 5.20 18.21
C ILE A 133 -8.59 4.85 18.39
N VAL A 134 -9.39 5.88 18.70
CA VAL A 134 -10.73 6.17 18.11
C VAL A 134 -10.94 7.70 18.03
N GLY A 135 -11.33 8.26 16.87
CA GLY A 135 -11.83 9.65 16.72
C GLY A 135 -10.79 10.79 16.64
N ILE A 136 -9.56 10.49 16.18
CA ILE A 136 -8.39 11.37 16.24
C ILE A 136 -7.75 11.48 14.84
N ASP A 137 -7.02 12.58 14.56
CA ASP A 137 -6.19 12.71 13.35
C ASP A 137 -5.11 11.63 13.33
N LEU A 138 -5.31 10.64 12.47
CA LEU A 138 -4.42 9.50 12.31
C LEU A 138 -3.21 9.77 11.44
N ILE A 139 -3.33 10.75 10.56
CA ILE A 139 -2.31 11.06 9.56
C ILE A 139 -1.07 11.64 10.25
N SER A 140 -1.27 12.55 11.22
CA SER A 140 -0.16 13.17 11.97
C SER A 140 0.68 12.14 12.76
N ASP A 141 0.07 11.05 13.20
CA ASP A 141 0.76 10.01 13.97
C ASP A 141 1.63 9.11 13.08
N VAL A 142 1.15 8.77 11.87
CA VAL A 142 1.85 7.88 10.93
C VAL A 142 2.78 8.61 9.96
N SER A 143 2.63 9.93 9.81
CA SER A 143 3.50 10.76 8.97
C SER A 143 4.94 10.79 9.50
N CYS A 144 5.90 10.85 8.56
CA CYS A 144 7.29 11.19 8.84
C CYS A 144 7.40 12.53 9.58
N LYS A 145 8.47 12.68 10.38
CA LYS A 145 8.66 13.85 11.27
C LYS A 145 9.42 15.00 10.61
N SER A 146 10.21 14.70 9.58
CA SER A 146 10.97 15.69 8.82
C SER A 146 11.11 15.21 7.37
N PRO A 147 11.25 16.13 6.40
CA PRO A 147 11.51 15.75 5.02
C PRO A 147 12.73 14.84 4.88
N TYR A 148 12.64 13.86 3.99
CA TYR A 148 13.75 12.96 3.66
C TYR A 148 13.73 12.55 2.19
N GLU A 149 14.90 12.22 1.65
CA GLU A 149 15.02 11.70 0.28
C GLU A 149 14.86 10.17 0.28
N TRP A 150 14.01 9.66 -0.60
CA TRP A 150 13.94 8.22 -0.83
C TRP A 150 15.10 7.80 -1.75
N VAL A 151 16.10 7.15 -1.17
CA VAL A 151 17.33 6.75 -1.87
C VAL A 151 17.31 5.31 -2.37
N ASP A 152 16.36 4.51 -1.89
CA ASP A 152 16.31 3.09 -2.19
C ASP A 152 15.86 2.83 -3.63
N LYS A 153 16.66 2.01 -4.31
CA LYS A 153 16.29 1.51 -5.63
C LYS A 153 15.22 0.44 -5.47
N THR A 154 14.31 0.41 -6.42
CA THR A 154 13.39 -0.71 -6.59
C THR A 154 14.19 -1.94 -6.98
N ASN A 155 14.11 -2.98 -6.16
CA ASN A 155 14.71 -4.26 -6.50
C ASN A 155 14.02 -4.86 -7.74
N ALA A 156 14.72 -5.74 -8.46
CA ALA A 156 14.23 -6.31 -9.72
C ALA A 156 12.91 -7.08 -9.56
N GLU A 157 12.71 -7.76 -8.43
CA GLU A 157 11.46 -8.48 -8.13
C GLU A 157 10.24 -7.55 -7.95
N TRP A 158 10.50 -6.27 -7.67
CA TRP A 158 9.50 -5.23 -7.51
C TRP A 158 9.52 -4.23 -8.67
N ASP A 159 10.29 -4.43 -9.74
CA ASP A 159 10.29 -3.61 -10.95
C ASP A 159 9.46 -4.32 -12.04
N PHE A 160 8.27 -3.78 -12.29
CA PHE A 160 7.32 -4.32 -13.27
C PHE A 160 7.40 -3.55 -14.61
N ASN A 161 8.27 -2.54 -14.68
CA ASN A 161 8.40 -1.71 -15.86
C ASN A 161 9.27 -2.44 -16.89
N THR A 162 8.63 -2.97 -17.93
CA THR A 162 9.32 -3.66 -19.04
C THR A 162 9.92 -2.72 -20.08
N ASN A 163 9.74 -1.40 -19.95
CA ASN A 163 10.14 -0.42 -20.97
C ASN A 163 11.47 0.25 -20.64
N SER A 164 12.25 0.58 -21.68
CA SER A 164 13.51 1.32 -21.56
C SER A 164 13.27 2.67 -20.89
N ARG A 165 13.97 2.93 -19.79
CA ARG A 165 13.99 4.23 -19.11
C ARG A 165 14.52 5.27 -20.10
N ASP A 166 13.79 6.37 -20.28
CA ASP A 166 14.13 7.46 -21.22
C ASP A 166 15.30 8.35 -20.72
N GLY A 167 15.95 7.94 -19.62
CA GLY A 167 17.11 8.61 -19.03
C GLY A 167 16.78 9.94 -18.34
N LYS A 168 15.52 10.41 -18.39
CA LYS A 168 15.08 11.61 -17.70
C LYS A 168 14.58 11.27 -16.30
N SER A 169 14.97 12.08 -15.34
CA SER A 169 14.53 11.95 -13.95
C SER A 169 13.56 13.08 -13.60
N TYR A 170 12.46 12.72 -12.96
CA TYR A 170 11.41 13.65 -12.53
C TYR A 170 11.46 13.84 -11.01
N LYS A 171 11.37 15.09 -10.55
CA LYS A 171 11.33 15.41 -9.12
C LYS A 171 9.90 15.31 -8.60
N VAL A 172 9.66 14.41 -7.66
CA VAL A 172 8.35 14.21 -7.04
C VAL A 172 8.43 14.53 -5.56
N ILE A 173 7.54 15.39 -5.08
CA ILE A 173 7.31 15.52 -3.64
C ILE A 173 6.16 14.60 -3.25
N ALA A 174 6.41 13.68 -2.32
CA ALA A 174 5.38 12.78 -1.79
C ALA A 174 4.97 13.25 -0.40
N TYR A 175 3.72 13.69 -0.24
CA TYR A 175 3.13 13.96 1.06
C TYR A 175 2.84 12.64 1.76
N ASP A 176 3.46 12.46 2.92
CA ASP A 176 3.30 11.29 3.75
C ASP A 176 2.04 11.41 4.62
N PHE A 177 0.96 10.84 4.13
CA PHE A 177 -0.28 10.68 4.87
C PHE A 177 -0.38 9.31 5.59
N GLY A 178 0.71 8.57 5.68
CA GLY A 178 0.74 7.14 6.00
C GLY A 178 1.21 6.33 4.79
N ILE A 179 2.26 6.80 4.11
CA ILE A 179 2.70 6.28 2.83
C ILE A 179 3.18 4.84 2.92
N LYS A 180 2.62 3.99 2.06
CA LYS A 180 3.20 2.65 1.85
C LYS A 180 4.49 2.80 1.07
N GLN A 181 5.56 2.20 1.58
CA GLN A 181 6.88 2.21 0.93
C GLN A 181 6.84 1.71 -0.52
N ASN A 182 5.89 0.83 -0.86
CA ASN A 182 5.77 0.36 -2.24
C ASN A 182 5.39 1.47 -3.23
N ILE A 183 4.68 2.53 -2.82
CA ILE A 183 4.46 3.72 -3.66
C ILE A 183 5.80 4.36 -4.05
N LEU A 184 6.71 4.51 -3.08
CA LEU A 184 8.04 5.09 -3.27
C LEU A 184 8.92 4.19 -4.16
N ARG A 185 8.87 2.87 -3.93
CA ARG A 185 9.51 1.88 -4.81
C ARG A 185 8.97 1.97 -6.23
N ARG A 186 7.67 2.11 -6.43
CA ARG A 186 7.11 2.23 -7.79
C ARG A 186 7.55 3.53 -8.46
N LEU A 187 7.42 4.68 -7.82
CA LEU A 187 7.94 5.95 -8.37
C LEU A 187 9.44 5.87 -8.73
N SER A 188 10.26 5.25 -7.87
CA SER A 188 11.71 5.05 -8.10
C SER A 188 11.97 4.18 -9.35
N SER A 189 11.17 3.12 -9.59
CA SER A 189 11.29 2.28 -10.80
C SER A 189 10.96 3.04 -12.09
N TYR A 190 10.12 4.07 -12.00
CA TYR A 190 9.82 4.99 -13.10
C TYR A 190 10.81 6.15 -13.23
N GLY A 191 11.89 6.16 -12.43
CA GLY A 191 12.99 7.12 -12.55
C GLY A 191 12.80 8.43 -11.77
N CYS A 192 11.82 8.48 -10.86
CA CYS A 192 11.60 9.66 -10.02
C CYS A 192 12.69 9.83 -8.96
N GLN A 193 13.12 11.07 -8.75
CA GLN A 193 13.77 11.53 -7.52
C GLN A 193 12.67 11.96 -6.56
N ILE A 194 12.63 11.37 -5.37
CA ILE A 194 11.48 11.52 -4.48
C ILE A 194 11.93 12.11 -3.15
N THR A 195 11.37 13.27 -2.82
CA THR A 195 11.44 13.83 -1.48
C THR A 195 10.12 13.54 -0.78
N VAL A 196 10.17 12.81 0.33
CA VAL A 196 9.00 12.57 1.18
C VAL A 196 8.91 13.69 2.19
N VAL A 197 7.73 14.28 2.35
CA VAL A 197 7.48 15.39 3.27
C VAL A 197 6.36 15.04 4.26
N PRO A 198 6.39 15.59 5.49
CA PRO A 198 5.33 15.38 6.45
C PRO A 198 3.94 15.79 5.93
N SER A 199 2.89 15.20 6.48
CA SER A 199 1.50 15.55 6.17
C SER A 199 1.18 17.05 6.32
N THR A 200 1.86 17.73 7.23
CA THR A 200 1.70 19.15 7.56
C THR A 200 2.69 20.06 6.83
N PHE A 201 3.46 19.53 5.87
CA PHE A 201 4.50 20.30 5.19
C PHE A 201 3.88 21.44 4.36
N PRO A 202 4.33 22.70 4.53
CA PRO A 202 3.69 23.83 3.86
C PRO A 202 3.77 23.73 2.33
N ALA A 203 2.65 23.95 1.63
CA ALA A 203 2.59 23.92 0.17
C ALA A 203 3.59 24.89 -0.48
N ALA A 204 3.78 26.08 0.11
CA ALA A 204 4.75 27.05 -0.37
C ALA A 204 6.21 26.52 -0.32
N GLU A 205 6.56 25.74 0.71
CA GLU A 205 7.89 25.13 0.82
C GLU A 205 8.05 23.97 -0.18
N ALA A 206 7.01 23.16 -0.39
CA ALA A 206 7.02 22.12 -1.40
C ALA A 206 7.25 22.69 -2.81
N LEU A 207 6.60 23.81 -3.15
CA LEU A 207 6.76 24.49 -4.43
C LEU A 207 8.17 25.08 -4.62
N LYS A 208 8.81 25.58 -3.55
CA LYS A 208 10.20 26.09 -3.60
C LYS A 208 11.22 25.01 -3.99
N MET A 209 10.89 23.74 -3.80
CA MET A 209 11.72 22.61 -4.24
C MET A 209 11.69 22.40 -5.76
N ASN A 210 10.88 23.19 -6.49
CA ASN A 210 10.66 23.10 -7.93
C ASN A 210 10.32 21.67 -8.39
N PRO A 211 9.23 21.08 -7.88
CA PRO A 211 8.86 19.73 -8.23
C PRO A 211 8.24 19.66 -9.63
N ASP A 212 8.43 18.51 -10.28
CA ASP A 212 7.81 18.20 -11.55
C ASP A 212 6.40 17.65 -11.38
N GLY A 213 6.12 17.08 -10.19
CA GLY A 213 4.80 16.67 -9.76
C GLY A 213 4.76 16.42 -8.25
N ILE A 214 3.55 16.35 -7.71
CA ILE A 214 3.31 16.07 -6.29
C ILE A 214 2.42 14.84 -6.17
N LEU A 215 2.78 13.93 -5.27
CA LEU A 215 1.99 12.77 -4.90
C LEU A 215 1.39 12.94 -3.50
N PHE A 216 0.10 12.69 -3.37
CA PHE A 216 -0.60 12.57 -2.09
C PHE A 216 -0.83 11.08 -1.80
N SER A 217 -0.19 10.56 -0.75
CA SER A 217 -0.18 9.12 -0.48
C SER A 217 -1.51 8.58 0.03
N ASN A 218 -1.56 7.26 0.21
CA ASN A 218 -2.55 6.62 1.05
C ASN A 218 -2.41 7.08 2.52
N GLY A 219 -3.41 6.74 3.34
CA GLY A 219 -3.42 7.08 4.74
C GLY A 219 -4.65 6.52 5.47
N PRO A 220 -4.58 6.40 6.81
CA PRO A 220 -5.71 5.99 7.64
C PRO A 220 -6.74 7.10 7.88
N GLY A 221 -7.93 6.67 8.30
CA GLY A 221 -8.92 7.57 8.91
C GLY A 221 -9.91 8.22 7.96
N ASP A 222 -10.61 9.23 8.48
CA ASP A 222 -11.62 9.99 7.76
C ASP A 222 -10.98 11.24 7.12
N PRO A 223 -11.11 11.45 5.80
CA PRO A 223 -10.58 12.65 5.13
C PRO A 223 -11.19 13.96 5.70
N SER A 224 -12.41 13.92 6.23
CA SER A 224 -13.03 15.10 6.87
C SER A 224 -12.40 15.48 8.22
N ALA A 225 -11.64 14.58 8.85
CA ALA A 225 -10.94 14.83 10.10
C ALA A 225 -9.59 15.56 9.92
N VAL A 226 -9.15 15.78 8.67
CA VAL A 226 -7.85 16.39 8.33
C VAL A 226 -8.01 17.61 7.41
N PRO A 227 -8.75 18.66 7.82
CA PRO A 227 -9.02 19.83 6.97
C PRO A 227 -7.73 20.55 6.55
N TYR A 228 -6.66 20.51 7.34
CA TYR A 228 -5.37 21.08 6.98
C TYR A 228 -4.75 20.42 5.73
N ALA A 229 -4.96 19.11 5.55
CA ALA A 229 -4.46 18.37 4.40
C ALA A 229 -5.24 18.76 3.13
N VAL A 230 -6.57 18.96 3.27
CA VAL A 230 -7.42 19.47 2.18
C VAL A 230 -6.98 20.87 1.74
N GLU A 231 -6.72 21.78 2.68
CA GLU A 231 -6.23 23.13 2.35
C GLU A 231 -4.86 23.09 1.67
N THR A 232 -3.94 22.23 2.16
CA THR A 232 -2.64 22.01 1.51
C THR A 232 -2.79 21.53 0.06
N VAL A 233 -3.70 20.58 -0.18
CA VAL A 233 -3.99 20.08 -1.53
C VAL A 233 -4.56 21.19 -2.40
N LYS A 234 -5.54 21.97 -1.89
CA LYS A 234 -6.10 23.13 -2.61
C LYS A 234 -5.04 24.15 -3.01
N GLU A 235 -4.09 24.43 -2.12
CA GLU A 235 -3.01 25.37 -2.42
C GLU A 235 -2.07 24.87 -3.53
N LEU A 236 -1.99 23.56 -3.78
CA LEU A 236 -1.12 22.96 -4.79
C LEU A 236 -1.81 22.70 -6.13
N LEU A 237 -3.15 22.63 -6.14
CA LEU A 237 -3.94 22.41 -7.36
C LEU A 237 -3.65 23.46 -8.42
N GLY A 238 -3.46 23.00 -9.67
CA GLY A 238 -3.19 23.84 -10.84
C GLY A 238 -1.80 24.48 -10.89
N LYS A 239 -0.96 24.31 -9.85
CA LYS A 239 0.42 24.84 -9.85
C LYS A 239 1.43 23.86 -10.41
N VAL A 240 1.23 22.57 -10.13
CA VAL A 240 2.03 21.45 -10.62
C VAL A 240 1.13 20.23 -10.83
N PRO A 241 1.51 19.27 -11.69
CA PRO A 241 0.82 17.99 -11.79
C PRO A 241 0.67 17.30 -10.43
N VAL A 242 -0.54 16.82 -10.12
CA VAL A 242 -0.80 16.13 -8.86
C VAL A 242 -1.39 14.73 -9.08
N TYR A 243 -0.99 13.81 -8.21
CA TYR A 243 -1.50 12.44 -8.18
C TYR A 243 -1.89 12.02 -6.76
N GLY A 244 -3.14 11.64 -6.54
CA GLY A 244 -3.61 11.12 -5.24
C GLY A 244 -3.93 9.63 -5.26
N ILE A 245 -3.51 8.91 -4.22
CA ILE A 245 -3.79 7.48 -4.02
C ILE A 245 -4.58 7.30 -2.72
N CYS A 246 -5.70 6.56 -2.75
CA CYS A 246 -6.53 6.25 -1.59
C CYS A 246 -6.95 7.51 -0.78
N MET A 247 -6.33 7.80 0.37
CA MET A 247 -6.53 9.05 1.11
C MET A 247 -6.27 10.28 0.22
N GLY A 248 -5.19 10.29 -0.56
CA GLY A 248 -4.89 11.37 -1.49
C GLY A 248 -5.99 11.58 -2.56
N HIS A 249 -6.67 10.52 -2.99
CA HIS A 249 -7.83 10.63 -3.90
C HIS A 249 -9.01 11.33 -3.23
N GLN A 250 -9.28 10.99 -1.96
CA GLN A 250 -10.38 11.58 -1.19
C GLN A 250 -10.11 13.06 -0.90
N LEU A 251 -8.88 13.40 -0.50
CA LEU A 251 -8.45 14.78 -0.28
C LEU A 251 -8.51 15.61 -1.55
N LEU A 252 -8.12 15.05 -2.71
CA LEU A 252 -8.31 15.70 -4.00
C LEU A 252 -9.79 15.91 -4.32
N GLY A 253 -10.65 14.92 -4.09
CA GLY A 253 -12.10 15.05 -4.26
C GLY A 253 -12.67 16.21 -3.44
N GLN A 254 -12.28 16.33 -2.17
CA GLN A 254 -12.70 17.44 -1.30
C GLN A 254 -12.09 18.79 -1.70
N ALA A 255 -10.81 18.81 -2.08
CA ALA A 255 -10.11 20.02 -2.52
C ALA A 255 -10.73 20.60 -3.80
N LEU A 256 -11.22 19.73 -4.67
CA LEU A 256 -12.00 20.09 -5.86
C LEU A 256 -13.44 20.53 -5.54
N GLY A 257 -13.87 20.52 -4.28
CA GLY A 257 -15.21 20.94 -3.87
C GLY A 257 -16.25 19.81 -3.81
N GLY A 258 -15.84 18.56 -4.01
CA GLY A 258 -16.68 17.39 -3.79
C GLY A 258 -16.85 17.04 -2.31
N LYS A 259 -17.69 16.03 -2.07
CA LYS A 259 -17.97 15.45 -0.75
C LYS A 259 -17.46 14.02 -0.69
N THR A 260 -17.11 13.60 0.51
CA THR A 260 -16.82 12.20 0.84
C THR A 260 -17.90 11.63 1.75
N PHE A 261 -18.10 10.33 1.70
CA PHE A 261 -19.03 9.63 2.59
C PHE A 261 -18.42 8.34 3.11
N LYS A 262 -18.85 7.92 4.30
CA LYS A 262 -18.48 6.63 4.88
C LYS A 262 -19.28 5.52 4.20
N MET A 263 -18.58 4.52 3.69
CA MET A 263 -19.18 3.32 3.09
C MET A 263 -19.73 2.41 4.18
N LYS A 264 -20.62 1.48 3.81
CA LYS A 264 -21.25 0.56 4.76
C LYS A 264 -20.22 -0.34 5.48
N PHE A 265 -19.24 -0.87 4.73
CA PHE A 265 -18.18 -1.75 5.25
C PHE A 265 -16.83 -1.55 4.54
N GLY A 266 -16.73 -0.56 3.66
CA GLY A 266 -15.53 -0.26 2.88
C GLY A 266 -15.15 -1.34 1.85
N HIS A 267 -13.98 -1.14 1.25
CA HIS A 267 -13.35 -2.11 0.34
C HIS A 267 -11.98 -2.51 0.90
N HIS A 268 -11.80 -3.81 1.14
CA HIS A 268 -10.62 -4.38 1.77
C HIS A 268 -10.31 -5.74 1.12
N GLY A 269 -9.40 -5.76 0.16
CA GLY A 269 -9.14 -6.98 -0.60
C GLY A 269 -8.30 -6.78 -1.85
N GLY A 270 -7.69 -7.86 -2.33
CA GLY A 270 -6.89 -7.90 -3.56
C GLY A 270 -7.65 -8.39 -4.81
N ASN A 271 -8.98 -8.34 -4.81
CA ASN A 271 -9.81 -8.92 -5.87
C ASN A 271 -10.93 -7.98 -6.37
N HIS A 272 -10.80 -6.67 -6.17
CA HIS A 272 -11.84 -5.70 -6.52
C HIS A 272 -11.75 -5.31 -8.00
N PRO A 273 -12.76 -5.60 -8.84
CA PRO A 273 -12.75 -5.22 -10.24
C PRO A 273 -13.07 -3.74 -10.41
N VAL A 274 -12.19 -3.02 -11.08
CA VAL A 274 -12.35 -1.59 -11.40
C VAL A 274 -12.29 -1.40 -12.90
N ARG A 275 -13.25 -0.66 -13.46
CA ARG A 275 -13.27 -0.32 -14.89
C ARG A 275 -12.77 1.09 -15.11
N ASN A 276 -11.81 1.25 -16.02
CA ASN A 276 -11.43 2.54 -16.59
C ASN A 276 -12.48 2.95 -17.64
N ASN A 277 -13.22 4.02 -17.37
CA ASN A 277 -14.30 4.50 -18.23
C ASN A 277 -13.81 5.07 -19.58
N ARG A 278 -12.53 5.48 -19.66
CA ARG A 278 -11.95 6.05 -20.89
C ARG A 278 -11.61 4.96 -21.91
N THR A 279 -11.16 3.80 -21.43
CA THR A 279 -10.69 2.70 -22.28
C THR A 279 -11.63 1.50 -22.31
N GLY A 280 -12.52 1.36 -21.32
CA GLY A 280 -13.34 0.17 -21.09
C GLY A 280 -12.58 -1.00 -20.45
N GLN A 281 -11.27 -0.86 -20.20
CA GLN A 281 -10.44 -1.90 -19.58
C GLN A 281 -10.84 -2.11 -18.12
N VAL A 282 -10.76 -3.37 -17.67
CA VAL A 282 -10.96 -3.75 -16.27
C VAL A 282 -9.63 -4.17 -15.68
N GLU A 283 -9.34 -3.66 -14.49
CA GLU A 283 -8.21 -4.02 -13.64
C GLU A 283 -8.74 -4.74 -12.39
N ILE A 284 -8.04 -5.78 -11.94
CA ILE A 284 -8.25 -6.29 -10.60
C ILE A 284 -7.34 -5.47 -9.68
N SER A 285 -7.92 -4.88 -8.63
CA SER A 285 -7.25 -3.90 -7.77
C SER A 285 -7.14 -4.37 -6.32
N ALA A 286 -6.09 -3.88 -5.65
CA ALA A 286 -5.96 -3.91 -4.21
C ALA A 286 -6.67 -2.70 -3.58
N GLN A 287 -7.61 -2.92 -2.67
CA GLN A 287 -8.37 -1.86 -2.00
C GLN A 287 -8.27 -1.98 -0.49
N ASN A 288 -8.19 -0.82 0.16
CA ASN A 288 -8.20 -0.63 1.60
C ASN A 288 -8.74 0.77 1.93
N HIS A 289 -10.06 0.93 1.96
CA HIS A 289 -10.68 2.22 2.31
C HIS A 289 -12.11 2.08 2.83
N ASN A 290 -12.46 2.92 3.80
CA ASN A 290 -13.82 3.03 4.38
C ASN A 290 -14.63 4.21 3.85
N TYR A 291 -14.00 5.12 3.11
CA TYR A 291 -14.62 6.33 2.59
C TYR A 291 -14.53 6.35 1.06
N ALA A 292 -15.46 7.02 0.41
CA ALA A 292 -15.47 7.23 -1.02
C ALA A 292 -15.87 8.66 -1.37
N VAL A 293 -15.42 9.13 -2.53
CA VAL A 293 -15.86 10.42 -3.10
C VAL A 293 -17.24 10.23 -3.72
N ASP A 294 -18.17 11.15 -3.45
CA ASP A 294 -19.47 11.22 -4.11
C ASP A 294 -19.32 11.90 -5.48
N PRO A 295 -19.42 11.18 -6.61
CA PRO A 295 -19.23 11.75 -7.92
C PRO A 295 -20.30 12.80 -8.28
N ALA A 296 -21.50 12.73 -7.71
CA ALA A 296 -22.57 13.70 -7.98
C ALA A 296 -22.32 15.06 -7.33
N SER A 297 -21.38 15.12 -6.37
CA SER A 297 -21.02 16.35 -5.67
C SER A 297 -19.87 17.14 -6.31
N LEU A 298 -19.18 16.56 -7.30
CA LEU A 298 -18.02 17.17 -7.94
C LEU A 298 -18.45 18.32 -8.88
N PRO A 299 -17.63 19.38 -9.02
CA PRO A 299 -17.93 20.45 -9.96
C PRO A 299 -17.73 20.00 -11.41
N GLY A 300 -18.26 20.79 -12.34
CA GLY A 300 -18.01 20.60 -13.77
C GLY A 300 -16.51 20.65 -14.11
N GLY A 301 -16.09 19.83 -15.08
CA GLY A 301 -14.69 19.71 -15.51
C GLY A 301 -13.94 18.54 -14.86
N VAL A 302 -14.40 18.04 -13.71
CA VAL A 302 -13.85 16.83 -13.09
C VAL A 302 -14.47 15.59 -13.73
N GLU A 303 -13.62 14.70 -14.25
CA GLU A 303 -14.01 13.44 -14.87
C GLU A 303 -13.86 12.28 -13.88
N VAL A 304 -14.89 11.43 -13.78
CA VAL A 304 -14.78 10.12 -13.10
C VAL A 304 -14.17 9.10 -14.07
N THR A 305 -12.87 8.85 -13.89
CA THR A 305 -12.10 7.99 -14.80
C THR A 305 -12.27 6.51 -14.50
N HIS A 306 -12.52 6.14 -13.25
CA HIS A 306 -12.64 4.74 -12.83
C HIS A 306 -13.85 4.52 -11.93
N VAL A 307 -14.49 3.37 -12.08
CA VAL A 307 -15.63 2.93 -11.24
C VAL A 307 -15.42 1.51 -10.76
N ASN A 308 -15.74 1.25 -9.50
CA ASN A 308 -15.77 -0.11 -8.96
C ASN A 308 -16.97 -0.87 -9.56
N LEU A 309 -16.74 -2.07 -10.10
CA LEU A 309 -17.79 -2.85 -10.76
C LEU A 309 -18.68 -3.64 -9.78
N ASN A 310 -18.30 -3.77 -8.52
CA ASN A 310 -19.10 -4.45 -7.51
C ASN A 310 -20.28 -3.59 -7.02
N ASP A 311 -20.06 -2.28 -6.86
CA ASP A 311 -21.04 -1.38 -6.22
C ASP A 311 -21.24 -0.03 -6.95
N GLY A 312 -20.47 0.23 -8.01
CA GLY A 312 -20.55 1.47 -8.78
C GLY A 312 -19.85 2.67 -8.11
N SER A 313 -19.09 2.48 -7.03
CA SER A 313 -18.42 3.59 -6.36
C SER A 313 -17.38 4.28 -7.25
N CYS A 314 -17.17 5.58 -7.04
CA CYS A 314 -16.08 6.31 -7.69
C CYS A 314 -14.73 5.70 -7.28
N ALA A 315 -13.89 5.39 -8.26
CA ALA A 315 -12.60 4.75 -8.05
C ALA A 315 -11.42 5.55 -8.64
N GLY A 316 -11.68 6.64 -9.36
CA GLY A 316 -10.62 7.50 -9.90
C GLY A 316 -11.16 8.78 -10.49
N LEU A 317 -10.37 9.84 -10.42
CA LEU A 317 -10.70 11.17 -10.93
C LEU A 317 -9.61 11.68 -11.88
N SER A 318 -10.00 12.53 -12.82
CA SER A 318 -9.07 13.41 -13.54
C SER A 318 -9.65 14.81 -13.66
N PHE A 319 -8.80 15.82 -13.60
CA PHE A 319 -9.17 17.19 -13.97
C PHE A 319 -8.06 17.76 -14.86
N PRO A 320 -8.19 17.64 -16.20
CA PRO A 320 -7.14 18.01 -17.14
C PRO A 320 -6.70 19.47 -17.03
N GLU A 321 -7.63 20.40 -16.80
CA GLU A 321 -7.34 21.84 -16.67
C GLU A 321 -6.40 22.16 -15.49
N MET A 322 -6.41 21.32 -14.45
CA MET A 322 -5.58 21.47 -13.27
C MET A 322 -4.46 20.41 -13.18
N ASN A 323 -4.24 19.62 -14.23
CA ASN A 323 -3.29 18.50 -14.26
C ASN A 323 -3.47 17.54 -13.05
N VAL A 324 -4.71 17.14 -12.78
CA VAL A 324 -5.04 16.22 -11.68
C VAL A 324 -5.30 14.82 -12.22
N MET A 325 -4.74 13.82 -11.55
CA MET A 325 -5.21 12.44 -11.60
C MET A 325 -5.30 11.85 -10.18
N SER A 326 -6.16 10.87 -9.97
CA SER A 326 -6.20 10.12 -8.71
C SER A 326 -6.86 8.76 -8.86
N LEU A 327 -6.50 7.83 -7.97
CA LEU A 327 -7.12 6.51 -7.84
C LEU A 327 -7.47 6.22 -6.37
N GLN A 328 -8.66 5.68 -6.13
CA GLN A 328 -9.12 5.30 -4.79
C GLN A 328 -8.44 4.03 -4.28
N TYR A 329 -8.00 3.16 -5.19
CA TYR A 329 -7.35 1.90 -4.89
C TYR A 329 -5.82 2.03 -4.93
N HIS A 330 -5.13 0.95 -4.61
CA HIS A 330 -3.68 0.91 -4.41
C HIS A 330 -2.97 0.33 -5.65
N PRO A 331 -2.53 1.17 -6.61
CA PRO A 331 -1.80 0.70 -7.79
C PRO A 331 -0.42 0.13 -7.45
N GLU A 332 0.12 0.47 -6.28
CA GLU A 332 1.33 -0.14 -5.75
C GLU A 332 1.08 -1.55 -5.19
N ALA A 333 -0.17 -1.98 -5.02
CA ALA A 333 -0.53 -3.24 -4.39
C ALA A 333 0.20 -3.44 -3.04
N SER A 334 0.93 -4.55 -2.87
CA SER A 334 1.63 -4.90 -1.63
C SER A 334 0.70 -4.92 -0.40
N PRO A 335 -0.21 -5.92 -0.33
CA PRO A 335 -0.36 -7.04 -1.27
C PRO A 335 -1.39 -6.77 -2.36
N GLY A 336 -1.47 -7.68 -3.34
CA GLY A 336 -2.50 -7.68 -4.37
C GLY A 336 -1.97 -7.74 -5.80
N PRO A 337 -2.86 -7.67 -6.79
CA PRO A 337 -2.54 -7.72 -8.22
C PRO A 337 -1.81 -6.46 -8.69
N HIS A 338 -1.03 -6.59 -9.77
CA HIS A 338 -0.24 -5.49 -10.33
C HIS A 338 -0.88 -4.82 -11.55
N ASP A 339 -2.15 -5.16 -11.85
CA ASP A 339 -2.88 -4.70 -13.04
C ASP A 339 -2.86 -3.18 -13.20
N SER A 340 -2.88 -2.46 -12.07
CA SER A 340 -2.99 -1.01 -11.98
C SER A 340 -1.65 -0.25 -11.95
N ASP A 341 -0.52 -0.95 -12.06
CA ASP A 341 0.81 -0.35 -11.98
C ASP A 341 1.04 0.74 -13.06
N ASN A 342 0.36 0.63 -14.21
CA ASN A 342 0.45 1.60 -15.28
C ASN A 342 0.06 3.04 -14.85
N ALA A 343 -0.69 3.21 -13.76
CA ALA A 343 -1.02 4.52 -13.22
C ALA A 343 0.22 5.37 -12.87
N PHE A 344 1.32 4.73 -12.42
CA PHE A 344 2.57 5.45 -12.18
C PHE A 344 3.18 5.98 -13.49
N ARG A 345 3.10 5.21 -14.59
CA ARG A 345 3.50 5.69 -15.92
C ARG A 345 2.66 6.87 -16.37
N GLU A 346 1.33 6.79 -16.18
CA GLU A 346 0.42 7.90 -16.52
C GLU A 346 0.78 9.19 -15.79
N PHE A 347 1.22 9.09 -14.53
CA PHE A 347 1.70 10.25 -13.78
C PHE A 347 3.00 10.83 -14.37
N ILE A 348 3.95 10.00 -14.81
CA ILE A 348 5.14 10.48 -15.53
C ILE A 348 4.74 11.21 -16.82
N GLU A 349 3.80 10.67 -17.59
CA GLU A 349 3.32 11.29 -18.82
C GLU A 349 2.54 12.59 -18.56
N LEU A 350 1.89 12.72 -17.41
CA LEU A 350 1.28 13.98 -16.96
C LEU A 350 2.37 15.04 -16.68
N MET A 351 3.42 14.69 -15.93
CA MET A 351 4.56 15.57 -15.67
C MET A 351 5.29 15.99 -16.96
N LYS A 352 5.47 15.06 -17.90
CA LYS A 352 6.04 15.31 -19.23
C LYS A 352 5.27 16.38 -20.01
N ARG A 353 3.95 16.23 -20.11
CA ARG A 353 3.09 17.15 -20.87
C ARG A 353 3.06 18.54 -20.23
N SER A 354 3.02 18.62 -18.90
CA SER A 354 3.06 19.89 -18.18
C SER A 354 4.36 20.66 -18.46
N LYS A 355 5.51 19.98 -18.46
CA LYS A 355 6.82 20.60 -18.79
C LYS A 355 6.95 21.07 -20.24
N GLN A 356 6.23 20.46 -21.18
CA GLN A 356 6.24 20.88 -22.58
C GLN A 356 5.33 22.09 -22.83
N SER A 357 4.40 22.36 -21.92
CA SER A 357 3.40 23.42 -22.02
C SER A 357 3.76 24.68 -21.20
N SER A 358 4.79 24.57 -20.34
CA SER A 358 5.39 25.67 -19.55
C SER A 358 6.63 26.20 -20.25
#